data_AF-A0AAP7EIN0-F1
#
_entry.id   AF-A0AAP7EIN0-F1
#
_cell.length_a   1.000
_cell.length_b   1.000
_cell.length_c   1.000
_cell.angle_alpha   90.00
_cell.angle_beta   90.00
_cell.angle_gamma   90.00
#
_symmetry.space_group_name_H-M   'P 1'
#
loop_
_entity.id
_entity.type
_entity.pdbx_description
1 polymer ?
#
loop_
_entity_poly.entity_id
_entity_poly.type
_entity_poly.pdbx_seq_one_letter_code
_entity_poly.pdbx_strand_id
1 'polypeptide(L)'
;MNTLRELAEAIQNNSISESVLQQIGSKVSTEDFERFKQSLNSLYADKNHSHTIKQIEGLENALSKKSDINHSHDERYLLSSNAFTKEEADKLYQPIGSSQPSLNIWTGSETEYNYLYQKDPNTLYLIKG
;
A
#
# COMPACT_ATOMS: atom_id res chain seq x y z
N MET A 1 83.47 -0.59 33.56
CA MET A 1 82.94 0.60 32.86
C MET A 1 82.27 0.18 31.56
N ASN A 2 81.22 -0.66 31.61
CA ASN A 2 80.56 -1.09 30.36
C ASN A 2 79.05 -1.34 30.48
N THR A 3 78.52 -1.41 31.70
CA THR A 3 77.08 -1.63 31.93
C THR A 3 76.23 -0.44 31.49
N LEU A 4 76.66 0.81 31.74
CA LEU A 4 75.94 2.01 31.27
C LEU A 4 75.97 2.17 29.75
N ARG A 5 77.04 1.71 29.09
CA ARG A 5 77.18 1.75 27.63
C ARG A 5 76.33 0.66 26.97
N GLU A 6 76.34 -0.55 27.53
CA GLU A 6 75.49 -1.66 27.08
C GLU A 6 74.00 -1.36 27.33
N LEU A 7 73.65 -0.70 28.45
CA LEU A 7 72.29 -0.20 28.69
C LEU A 7 71.89 0.91 27.70
N ALA A 8 72.80 1.84 27.40
CA ALA A 8 72.53 2.89 26.41
C ALA A 8 72.34 2.32 25.00
N GLU A 9 73.16 1.35 24.59
CA GLU A 9 73.02 0.63 23.32
C GLU A 9 71.71 -0.18 23.27
N ALA A 10 71.34 -0.86 24.36
CA ALA A 10 70.07 -1.61 24.43
C ALA A 10 68.84 -0.71 24.39
N ILE A 11 68.88 0.48 25.02
CA ILE A 11 67.78 1.46 24.99
C ILE A 11 67.68 2.13 23.61
N GLN A 12 68.81 2.43 22.97
CA GLN A 12 68.84 2.98 21.61
C GLN A 12 68.32 1.96 20.57
N ASN A 13 68.53 0.67 20.82
CA ASN A 13 68.03 -0.44 20.00
C ASN A 13 66.59 -0.86 20.33
N ASN A 14 66.01 -0.38 21.44
CA ASN A 14 64.60 -0.55 21.81
C ASN A 14 63.76 0.67 21.40
N SER A 15 64.09 1.29 20.27
CA SER A 15 63.05 1.95 19.46
C SER A 15 61.95 0.92 19.32
N ILE A 16 60.74 1.20 19.82
CA ILE A 16 59.55 0.37 19.58
C ILE A 16 59.67 -0.10 18.14
N SER A 17 59.91 -1.39 17.92
CA SER A 17 60.41 -1.82 16.61
C SER A 17 59.43 -1.33 15.55
N GLU A 18 59.92 -0.90 14.38
CA GLU A 18 59.06 -0.51 13.25
C GLU A 18 57.91 -1.52 13.04
N SER A 19 58.17 -2.81 13.27
CA SER A 19 57.16 -3.86 13.27
C SER A 19 56.09 -3.75 14.35
N VAL A 20 56.40 -3.29 15.56
CA VAL A 20 55.45 -3.04 16.65
C VAL A 20 54.68 -1.73 16.43
N LEU A 21 55.32 -0.68 15.91
CA LEU A 21 54.62 0.55 15.49
C LEU A 21 53.66 0.28 14.32
N GLN A 22 54.09 -0.53 13.36
CA GLN A 22 53.22 -1.04 12.28
C GLN A 22 52.11 -1.93 12.84
N GLN A 23 52.38 -2.86 13.75
CA GLN A 23 51.35 -3.72 14.38
C GLN A 23 50.31 -2.94 15.22
N ILE A 24 50.71 -1.83 15.85
CA ILE A 24 49.80 -0.96 16.61
C ILE A 24 49.00 -0.07 15.65
N GLY A 25 49.62 0.44 14.58
CA GLY A 25 48.94 1.17 13.51
C GLY A 25 48.02 0.30 12.64
N SER A 26 48.28 -1.01 12.56
CA SER A 26 47.57 -1.97 11.71
C SER A 26 46.42 -2.71 12.39
N LYS A 27 45.98 -2.33 13.60
CA LYS A 27 44.89 -3.06 14.29
C LYS A 27 43.54 -3.00 13.55
N VAL A 28 43.42 -2.10 12.58
CA VAL A 28 42.53 -2.22 11.41
C VAL A 28 43.38 -1.77 10.24
N SER A 29 43.73 -2.66 9.31
CA SER A 29 44.40 -2.21 8.10
C SER A 29 43.47 -1.24 7.36
N THR A 30 43.99 -0.21 6.70
CA THR A 30 43.17 0.67 5.84
C THR A 30 42.35 -0.17 4.86
N GLU A 31 42.91 -1.30 4.42
CA GLU A 31 42.25 -2.29 3.58
C GLU A 31 41.01 -2.91 4.24
N ASP A 32 41.07 -3.28 5.52
CA ASP A 32 39.92 -3.82 6.26
C ASP A 32 38.82 -2.77 6.43
N PHE A 33 39.21 -1.51 6.66
CA PHE A 33 38.25 -0.41 6.74
C PHE A 33 37.59 -0.12 5.38
N GLU A 34 38.35 -0.14 4.28
CA GLU A 34 37.79 -0.01 2.94
C GLU A 34 36.88 -1.19 2.57
N ARG A 35 37.27 -2.42 2.94
CA ARG A 35 36.44 -3.62 2.75
C ARG A 35 35.13 -3.53 3.53
N PHE A 36 35.18 -3.05 4.77
CA PHE A 36 33.98 -2.82 5.57
C PHE A 36 33.06 -1.78 4.92
N LYS A 37 33.60 -0.64 4.47
CA LYS A 37 32.83 0.38 3.75
C LYS A 37 32.20 -0.16 2.46
N GLN A 38 32.93 -0.93 1.67
CA GLN A 38 32.39 -1.57 0.47
C GLN A 38 31.26 -2.55 0.80
N SER A 39 31.42 -3.36 1.85
CA SER A 39 30.38 -4.27 2.30
C SER A 39 29.10 -3.53 2.70
N LEU A 40 29.22 -2.43 3.45
CA LEU A 40 28.06 -1.60 3.80
C LEU A 40 27.39 -0.99 2.56
N ASN A 41 28.16 -0.44 1.63
CA ASN A 41 27.61 0.15 0.40
C ASN A 41 26.92 -0.87 -0.51
N SER A 42 27.28 -2.15 -0.42
CA SER A 42 26.59 -3.22 -1.15
C SER A 42 25.34 -3.74 -0.44
N LEU A 43 25.26 -3.61 0.88
CA LEU A 43 24.16 -4.14 1.69
C LEU A 43 23.02 -3.13 1.87
N TYR A 44 23.33 -1.85 1.84
CA TYR A 44 22.37 -0.77 2.11
C TYR A 44 22.17 0.11 0.89
N ALA A 45 20.93 0.56 0.69
CA ALA A 45 20.62 1.56 -0.33
C ALA A 45 21.19 2.93 0.07
N ASP A 46 21.45 3.77 -0.95
CA ASP A 46 21.86 5.15 -0.74
C ASP A 46 20.87 5.91 0.14
N LYS A 47 21.39 6.89 0.90
CA LYS A 47 20.58 7.76 1.77
C LYS A 47 19.44 8.43 0.99
N ASN A 48 19.71 8.79 -0.26
CA ASN A 48 18.72 9.34 -1.17
C ASN A 48 18.35 8.26 -2.18
N HIS A 49 17.26 7.55 -1.95
CA HIS A 49 16.66 6.63 -2.91
C HIS A 49 15.18 6.94 -3.09
N SER A 50 14.61 6.44 -4.18
CA SER A 50 13.19 6.63 -4.50
C SER A 50 12.54 5.29 -4.84
N HIS A 51 11.24 5.22 -4.55
CA HIS A 51 10.38 4.12 -4.99
C HIS A 51 9.34 4.66 -5.97
N THR A 52 9.24 4.00 -7.12
CA THR A 52 8.16 4.19 -8.09
C THR A 52 7.12 3.10 -7.89
N ILE A 53 5.86 3.40 -8.21
CA ILE A 53 4.76 2.43 -8.07
C ILE A 53 5.07 1.13 -8.85
N LYS A 54 5.75 1.23 -10.00
CA LYS A 54 6.16 0.09 -10.83
C LYS A 54 7.12 -0.88 -10.13
N GLN A 55 7.81 -0.47 -9.07
CA GLN A 55 8.70 -1.35 -8.30
C GLN A 55 7.95 -2.24 -7.31
N ILE A 56 6.65 -2.01 -7.09
CA ILE A 56 5.82 -2.80 -6.18
C ILE A 56 4.82 -3.59 -7.00
N GLU A 57 5.11 -4.87 -7.21
CA GLU A 57 4.25 -5.78 -7.95
C GLU A 57 2.83 -5.80 -7.36
N GLY A 58 1.83 -5.57 -8.23
CA GLY A 58 0.42 -5.57 -7.83
C GLY A 58 -0.11 -4.28 -7.20
N LEU A 59 0.73 -3.29 -6.88
CA LEU A 59 0.27 -2.03 -6.28
C LEU A 59 -0.60 -1.21 -7.24
N GLU A 60 -0.24 -1.12 -8.52
CA GLU A 60 -1.07 -0.44 -9.54
C GLU A 60 -2.49 -1.01 -9.57
N ASN A 61 -2.61 -2.33 -9.65
CA ASN A 61 -3.91 -3.01 -9.66
C ASN A 61 -4.72 -2.77 -8.37
N ALA A 62 -4.06 -2.77 -7.21
CA ALA A 62 -4.71 -2.51 -5.93
C ALA A 62 -5.22 -1.07 -5.83
N LEU A 63 -4.46 -0.09 -6.35
CA LEU A 63 -4.86 1.31 -6.37
C LEU A 63 -5.98 1.58 -7.38
N SER A 64 -5.91 1.03 -8.59
CA SER A 64 -6.96 1.21 -9.61
C SER A 64 -8.32 0.67 -9.14
N LYS A 65 -8.33 -0.37 -8.30
CA LYS A 65 -9.56 -0.92 -7.69
C LYS A 65 -10.17 -0.05 -6.59
N LYS A 66 -9.45 0.93 -6.04
CA LYS A 66 -9.98 1.84 -5.00
C LYS A 66 -10.82 2.97 -5.60
N SER A 67 -10.50 3.42 -6.82
CA SER A 67 -11.18 4.54 -7.47
C SER A 67 -12.35 4.07 -8.36
N ASP A 68 -12.14 3.05 -9.19
CA ASP A 68 -12.85 3.00 -10.47
C ASP A 68 -13.75 1.79 -10.70
N ILE A 69 -14.65 1.43 -9.78
CA ILE A 69 -15.70 0.48 -10.23
C ILE A 69 -17.12 0.93 -9.96
N ASN A 70 -17.45 1.74 -8.94
CA ASN A 70 -18.88 2.02 -8.71
C ASN A 70 -19.26 3.18 -7.77
N HIS A 71 -18.40 4.17 -7.50
CA HIS A 71 -18.89 5.35 -6.79
C HIS A 71 -19.35 6.42 -7.80
N SER A 72 -20.59 6.28 -8.26
CA SER A 72 -21.30 7.41 -8.88
C SER A 72 -21.67 8.37 -7.76
N HIS A 73 -21.24 9.63 -7.84
CA HIS A 73 -21.98 10.71 -7.21
C HIS A 73 -23.26 10.90 -8.02
N ASP A 74 -24.17 9.92 -7.94
CA ASP A 74 -25.51 10.13 -8.46
C ASP A 74 -26.05 11.36 -7.75
N GLU A 75 -26.50 12.34 -8.52
CA GLU A 75 -27.17 13.56 -8.05
C GLU A 75 -28.52 13.26 -7.35
N ARG A 76 -28.68 12.04 -6.80
CA ARG A 76 -29.81 11.60 -5.97
C ARG A 76 -29.89 12.29 -4.61
N TYR A 77 -29.17 13.39 -4.41
CA TYR A 77 -29.39 14.33 -3.31
C TYR A 77 -30.06 15.64 -3.75
N LEU A 78 -30.61 15.73 -4.96
CA LEU A 78 -31.43 16.86 -5.37
C LEU A 78 -32.89 16.46 -5.54
N LEU A 79 -33.58 16.25 -4.42
CA LEU A 79 -35.03 16.46 -4.31
C LEU A 79 -35.34 17.07 -2.93
N SER A 80 -34.62 18.15 -2.59
CA SER A 80 -35.25 19.20 -1.82
C SER A 80 -35.96 20.12 -2.81
N SER A 81 -37.28 20.22 -2.66
CA SER A 81 -38.22 21.09 -3.38
C SER A 81 -38.61 20.68 -4.82
N ASN A 82 -39.78 20.03 -4.87
CA ASN A 82 -40.87 20.27 -5.82
C ASN A 82 -40.56 20.39 -7.32
N ALA A 83 -40.94 19.35 -8.09
CA ALA A 83 -41.86 19.41 -9.23
C ALA A 83 -41.42 18.52 -10.40
N PHE A 84 -41.87 17.27 -10.40
CA PHE A 84 -42.05 16.51 -11.64
C PHE A 84 -43.37 15.74 -11.55
N THR A 85 -44.20 15.83 -12.59
CA THR A 85 -45.33 14.94 -12.78
C THR A 85 -44.83 13.55 -13.19
N LYS A 86 -45.67 12.52 -13.00
CA LYS A 86 -45.30 11.12 -13.32
C LYS A 86 -44.82 10.95 -14.77
N GLU A 87 -45.46 11.64 -15.71
CA GLU A 87 -45.11 11.59 -17.14
C GLU A 87 -43.79 12.30 -17.46
N GLU A 88 -43.42 13.33 -16.69
CA GLU A 88 -42.12 14.02 -16.82
C GLU A 88 -40.99 13.17 -16.26
N ALA A 89 -41.24 12.48 -15.14
CA ALA A 89 -40.31 11.51 -14.59
C ALA A 89 -40.11 10.32 -15.55
N ASP A 90 -41.19 9.72 -16.07
CA ASP A 90 -41.12 8.55 -16.95
C ASP A 90 -40.38 8.83 -18.28
N LYS A 91 -40.35 10.09 -18.74
CA LYS A 91 -39.55 10.51 -19.91
C LYS A 91 -38.07 10.72 -19.61
N LEU A 92 -37.73 11.20 -18.41
CA LEU A 92 -36.35 11.37 -17.95
C LEU A 92 -35.71 10.05 -17.52
N TYR A 93 -36.52 9.09 -17.06
CA TYR A 93 -36.10 7.79 -16.54
C TYR A 93 -36.30 6.62 -17.52
N GLN A 94 -36.42 6.85 -18.84
CA GLN A 94 -36.29 5.73 -19.78
C GLN A 94 -34.84 5.22 -19.74
N PRO A 95 -34.60 3.95 -19.35
CA PRO A 95 -33.25 3.41 -19.22
C PRO A 95 -32.55 3.41 -20.58
N ILE A 96 -31.53 4.26 -20.73
CA ILE A 96 -30.65 4.20 -21.89
C ILE A 96 -29.70 3.02 -21.67
N GLY A 97 -30.08 1.84 -22.18
CA GLY A 97 -29.20 0.69 -22.32
C GLY A 97 -29.52 -0.51 -21.43
N SER A 98 -29.87 -1.61 -22.12
CA SER A 98 -29.89 -3.02 -21.67
C SER A 98 -30.76 -3.40 -20.46
N SER A 99 -31.88 -4.07 -20.77
CA SER A 99 -32.61 -5.05 -19.96
C SER A 99 -32.38 -5.03 -18.44
N GLN A 100 -33.01 -4.09 -17.74
CA GLN A 100 -33.31 -4.29 -16.31
C GLN A 100 -34.51 -5.24 -16.18
N PRO A 101 -34.51 -6.17 -15.22
CA PRO A 101 -35.69 -7.00 -14.94
C PRO A 101 -36.85 -6.08 -14.57
N SER A 102 -38.00 -6.29 -15.22
CA SER A 102 -39.23 -5.60 -14.86
C SER A 102 -39.58 -5.93 -13.40
N LEU A 103 -39.63 -4.92 -12.53
CA LEU A 103 -40.13 -5.10 -11.17
C LEU A 103 -41.65 -5.20 -11.23
N ASN A 104 -42.18 -6.34 -10.82
CA ASN A 104 -43.61 -6.58 -10.68
C ASN A 104 -44.08 -6.05 -9.32
N ILE A 105 -45.35 -5.64 -9.24
CA ILE A 105 -45.97 -5.21 -7.98
C ILE A 105 -47.11 -6.16 -7.66
N TRP A 106 -47.03 -6.82 -6.51
CA TRP A 106 -48.10 -7.65 -5.94
C TRP A 106 -48.73 -6.94 -4.74
N THR A 107 -50.06 -7.00 -4.63
CA THR A 107 -50.79 -6.44 -3.48
C THR A 107 -51.82 -7.44 -2.98
N GLY A 108 -51.90 -7.65 -1.67
CA GLY A 108 -52.85 -8.58 -1.04
C GLY A 108 -52.80 -8.51 0.49
N SER A 109 -53.64 -9.30 1.16
CA SER A 109 -53.61 -9.49 2.61
C SER A 109 -52.42 -10.34 3.06
N GLU A 110 -52.11 -10.30 4.36
CA GLU A 110 -51.03 -11.13 4.93
C GLU A 110 -51.30 -12.64 4.76
N THR A 111 -52.56 -13.04 4.88
CA THR A 111 -52.98 -14.43 4.64
C THR A 111 -52.70 -14.85 3.19
N GLU A 112 -53.04 -14.02 2.20
CA GLU A 112 -52.77 -14.30 0.79
C GLU A 112 -51.27 -14.33 0.47
N TYR A 113 -50.49 -13.44 1.09
CA TYR A 113 -49.03 -13.42 0.95
C TYR A 113 -48.40 -14.72 1.45
N ASN A 114 -48.89 -15.26 2.57
CA ASN A 114 -48.40 -16.49 3.18
C ASN A 114 -48.77 -17.75 2.38
N TYR A 115 -49.81 -17.70 1.54
CA TYR A 115 -50.19 -18.80 0.65
C TYR A 115 -49.42 -18.84 -0.68
N LEU A 116 -48.53 -17.86 -0.94
CA LEU A 116 -47.70 -17.88 -2.15
C LEU A 116 -46.66 -18.99 -2.07
N TYR A 117 -46.80 -19.99 -2.94
CA TYR A 117 -45.88 -21.13 -3.03
C TYR A 117 -44.45 -20.73 -3.40
N GLN A 118 -44.26 -19.68 -4.21
CA GLN A 118 -42.96 -19.16 -4.60
C GLN A 118 -43.00 -17.63 -4.65
N LYS A 119 -41.97 -17.00 -4.09
CA LYS A 119 -41.82 -15.54 -4.08
C LYS A 119 -40.83 -15.15 -5.17
N ASP A 120 -41.31 -14.39 -6.15
CA ASP A 120 -40.50 -13.91 -7.26
C ASP A 120 -39.56 -12.80 -6.74
N PRO A 121 -38.23 -12.96 -6.90
CA PRO A 121 -37.25 -11.94 -6.51
C PRO A 121 -37.46 -10.58 -7.17
N ASN A 122 -38.14 -10.54 -8.32
CA ASN A 122 -38.45 -9.31 -9.04
C ASN A 122 -39.84 -8.76 -8.72
N THR A 123 -40.53 -9.26 -7.68
CA THR A 123 -41.83 -8.77 -7.26
C THR A 123 -41.76 -8.05 -5.91
N LEU A 124 -42.23 -6.80 -5.86
CA LEU A 124 -42.46 -6.07 -4.63
C LEU A 124 -43.84 -6.44 -4.07
N TYR A 125 -43.88 -7.00 -2.86
CA TYR A 125 -45.11 -7.44 -2.19
C TYR A 125 -45.58 -6.38 -1.19
N LEU A 126 -46.66 -5.67 -1.51
CA LEU A 126 -47.30 -4.71 -0.61
C LEU A 126 -48.45 -5.40 0.12
N ILE A 127 -48.20 -5.74 1.38
CA ILE A 127 -49.19 -6.36 2.25
C ILE A 127 -50.12 -5.26 2.78
N LYS A 128 -51.41 -5.40 2.49
CA LYS A 128 -52.45 -4.53 3.05
C LYS A 128 -52.72 -5.01 4.49
N GLY A 129 -52.51 -4.11 5.45
CA GLY A 129 -52.90 -4.30 6.84
C GLY A 129 -54.42 -4.24 7.04
#